data_AF-A0A395XFK1-F1
#
_entry.id   AF-A0A395XFK1-F1
#
_cell.length_a   1.000
_cell.length_b   1.000
_cell.length_c   1.000
_cell.angle_alpha   90.00
_cell.angle_beta   90.00
_cell.angle_gamma   90.00
#
_symmetry.space_group_name_H-M   'P 1'
#
loop_
_entity.id
_entity.type
_entity.pdbx_description
1 polymer ?
#
loop_
_entity_poly.entity_id
_entity_poly.type
_entity_poly.pdbx_seq_one_letter_code
_entity_poly.pdbx_strand_id
1 'polypeptide(L)'
;MPRHAKTKPSRRIWFKLLQFTSGAAVLLGLFAGVFFAWAYWGVGMDVGTVTRDLETATTTRIETADWDKTATLRHDEPPVEATPAEGELFAYIHVPHLGKTWKRAIQQGVSDRILASLGAGHYPQTAMPGQVGNSAYAGHDTPGDFGAFYDLPAGSEVIVESAANWYVYKLTNHLITTAQDTSVLDADAAGSDRGITLTTCWPQYVAEDTGQRFVWHGVFIGWAPKTDGVPASLAQKHVTVSERVNRGLDRVSEQVGMPLSGVLAACFAAMWLIADGIMWLVNRRRAAARWKDGSWNPLVWVWRLQAGVGGNKWVSGTLRTFTLLLLCAAVVFASWRWACPWLSDTVPWLPHVPHPEFH
;
A
#
# COMPACT_ATOMS: atom_id res chain seq x y z
N MET A 1 11.10 -56.60 40.56
CA MET A 1 10.57 -55.23 40.75
C MET A 1 11.23 -54.30 39.73
N PRO A 2 10.50 -53.67 38.79
CA PRO A 2 11.10 -52.67 37.93
C PRO A 2 11.18 -51.33 38.66
N ARG A 3 12.39 -50.76 38.74
CA ARG A 3 12.62 -49.39 39.22
C ARG A 3 12.03 -48.40 38.22
N HIS A 4 10.87 -47.82 38.54
CA HIS A 4 10.42 -46.61 37.87
C HIS A 4 11.38 -45.47 38.21
N ALA A 5 12.25 -45.12 37.26
CA ALA A 5 13.04 -43.90 37.32
C ALA A 5 12.08 -42.70 37.29
N LYS A 6 11.80 -42.12 38.46
CA LYS A 6 11.08 -40.85 38.59
C LYS A 6 11.93 -39.77 37.92
N THR A 7 11.56 -39.36 36.70
CA THR A 7 12.19 -38.23 36.03
C THR A 7 12.01 -36.99 36.91
N LYS A 8 13.11 -36.30 37.22
CA LYS A 8 13.10 -35.12 38.10
C LYS A 8 12.14 -34.06 37.55
N PRO A 9 11.22 -33.49 38.37
CA PRO A 9 10.17 -32.56 37.92
C PRO A 9 10.70 -31.32 37.18
N SER A 10 11.93 -30.89 37.47
CA SER A 10 12.61 -29.79 36.77
C SER A 10 12.81 -30.05 35.27
N ARG A 11 13.17 -31.29 34.87
CA ARG A 11 13.41 -31.65 33.45
C ARG A 11 12.13 -31.56 32.62
N ARG A 12 10.96 -31.77 33.25
CA ARG A 12 9.64 -31.70 32.61
C ARG A 12 9.16 -30.25 32.42
N ILE A 13 9.51 -29.35 33.34
CA ILE A 13 9.23 -27.91 33.24
C ILE A 13 10.15 -27.26 32.21
N TRP A 14 11.45 -27.56 32.23
CA TRP A 14 12.41 -27.09 31.24
C TRP A 14 12.00 -27.43 29.80
N PHE A 15 11.54 -28.66 29.57
CA PHE A 15 11.06 -29.05 28.24
C PHE A 15 9.81 -28.28 27.80
N LYS A 16 8.90 -27.96 28.73
CA LYS A 16 7.71 -27.12 28.44
C LYS A 16 8.08 -25.68 28.13
N LEU A 17 9.03 -25.10 28.88
CA LEU A 17 9.54 -23.77 28.61
C LEU A 17 10.21 -23.72 27.23
N LEU A 18 11.01 -24.72 26.89
CA LEU A 18 11.64 -24.84 25.57
C LEU A 18 10.60 -24.94 24.43
N GLN A 19 9.52 -25.72 24.63
CA GLN A 19 8.41 -25.77 23.67
C GLN A 19 7.72 -24.41 23.49
N PHE A 20 7.54 -23.67 24.58
CA PHE A 20 6.95 -22.34 24.52
C PHE A 20 7.86 -21.35 23.79
N THR A 21 9.12 -21.26 24.19
CA THR A 21 10.07 -20.30 23.61
C THR A 21 10.33 -20.59 22.14
N SER A 22 10.49 -21.85 21.75
CA SER A 22 10.63 -22.22 20.32
C SER A 22 9.40 -21.86 19.49
N GLY A 23 8.19 -22.19 19.97
CA GLY A 23 6.97 -21.84 19.25
C GLY A 23 6.72 -20.33 19.17
N ALA A 24 7.03 -19.60 20.25
CA ALA A 24 6.96 -18.15 20.29
C ALA A 24 7.97 -17.50 19.31
N ALA A 25 9.20 -18.01 19.25
CA ALA A 25 10.21 -17.53 18.31
C ALA A 25 9.79 -17.72 16.84
N VAL A 26 9.16 -18.84 16.50
CA VAL A 26 8.62 -19.07 15.15
C VAL A 26 7.49 -18.09 14.83
N LEU A 27 6.55 -17.87 15.76
CA LEU A 27 5.47 -16.89 15.57
C LEU A 27 6.02 -15.46 15.41
N LEU A 28 7.05 -15.10 16.17
CA LEU A 28 7.71 -13.81 16.06
C LEU A 28 8.41 -13.65 14.71
N GLY A 29 9.08 -14.69 14.20
CA GLY A 29 9.67 -14.69 12.86
C GLY A 29 8.63 -14.57 11.74
N LEU A 30 7.50 -15.27 11.86
CA LEU A 30 6.38 -15.13 10.91
C LEU A 30 5.81 -13.71 10.94
N PHE A 31 5.63 -13.14 12.13
CA PHE A 31 5.12 -11.78 12.28
C PHE A 31 6.09 -10.73 11.74
N ALA A 32 7.41 -10.91 11.91
CA ALA A 32 8.40 -10.07 11.23
C ALA A 32 8.24 -10.13 9.70
N GLY A 33 8.03 -11.33 9.14
CA GLY A 33 7.70 -11.48 7.71
C GLY A 33 6.43 -10.74 7.29
N VAL A 34 5.39 -10.75 8.14
CA VAL A 34 4.14 -9.99 7.93
C VAL A 34 4.40 -8.48 7.92
N PHE A 35 5.27 -7.98 8.79
CA PHE A 35 5.67 -6.57 8.83
C PHE A 35 6.40 -6.15 7.55
N PHE A 36 7.37 -6.92 7.06
CA PHE A 36 8.06 -6.60 5.82
C PHE A 36 7.14 -6.72 4.59
N ALA A 37 6.23 -7.69 4.57
CA ALA A 37 5.22 -7.79 3.53
C ALA A 37 4.25 -6.59 3.54
N TRP A 38 3.90 -6.09 4.73
CA TRP A 38 3.14 -4.83 4.86
C TRP A 38 3.92 -3.65 4.31
N ALA A 39 5.17 -3.47 4.73
CA ALA A 39 6.03 -2.36 4.30
C ALA A 39 6.18 -2.29 2.78
N TYR A 40 6.24 -3.47 2.14
CA TYR A 40 6.44 -3.59 0.69
C TYR A 40 5.14 -3.52 -0.12
N TRP A 41 4.08 -4.22 0.30
CA TRP A 41 2.81 -4.29 -0.45
C TRP A 41 1.63 -3.66 0.28
N GLY A 42 1.52 -3.89 1.59
CA GLY A 42 0.34 -3.52 2.38
C GLY A 42 0.11 -2.02 2.48
N VAL A 43 1.17 -1.22 2.58
CA VAL A 43 1.10 0.25 2.66
C VAL A 43 0.33 0.86 1.48
N GLY A 44 0.54 0.32 0.27
CA GLY A 44 -0.13 0.78 -0.94
C GLY A 44 -1.63 0.42 -1.03
N MET A 45 -2.11 -0.53 -0.22
CA MET A 45 -3.50 -1.01 -0.31
C MET A 45 -4.52 0.02 0.16
N ASP A 46 -4.15 0.83 1.15
CA ASP A 46 -5.10 1.76 1.78
C ASP A 46 -5.05 3.18 1.19
N VAL A 47 -4.16 3.42 0.22
CA VAL A 47 -4.00 4.72 -0.50
C VAL A 47 -5.33 5.22 -1.08
N GLY A 48 -6.18 4.32 -1.57
CA GLY A 48 -7.51 4.68 -2.09
C GLY A 48 -8.43 5.31 -1.04
N THR A 49 -8.32 4.88 0.22
CA THR A 49 -9.12 5.44 1.33
C THR A 49 -8.65 6.85 1.67
N VAL A 50 -7.33 7.03 1.79
CA VAL A 50 -6.73 8.35 2.05
C VAL A 50 -7.07 9.34 0.96
N THR A 51 -6.99 8.89 -0.29
CA THR A 51 -7.32 9.71 -1.46
C THR A 51 -8.77 10.20 -1.39
N ARG A 52 -9.71 9.37 -0.94
CA ARG A 52 -11.11 9.77 -0.74
C ARG A 52 -11.30 10.77 0.38
N ASP A 53 -10.57 10.62 1.48
CA ASP A 53 -10.62 11.57 2.59
C ASP A 53 -10.12 12.96 2.13
N LEU A 54 -9.06 12.98 1.31
CA LEU A 54 -8.57 14.19 0.64
C LEU A 54 -9.59 14.77 -0.34
N GLU A 55 -10.24 13.94 -1.16
CA GLU A 55 -11.33 14.37 -2.07
C GLU A 55 -12.52 14.99 -1.33
N THR A 56 -12.82 14.51 -0.12
CA THR A 56 -13.91 15.03 0.71
C THR A 56 -13.52 16.34 1.40
N ALA A 57 -12.24 16.48 1.76
CA ALA A 57 -11.72 17.66 2.43
C ALA A 57 -11.39 18.83 1.48
N THR A 58 -11.11 18.54 0.20
CA THR A 58 -10.75 19.57 -0.79
C THR A 58 -11.96 20.33 -1.32
N THR A 59 -11.75 21.60 -1.66
CA THR A 59 -12.73 22.41 -2.40
C THR A 59 -12.64 22.22 -3.90
N THR A 60 -11.50 21.71 -4.39
CA THR A 60 -11.25 21.48 -5.81
C THR A 60 -11.93 20.19 -6.28
N ARG A 61 -13.00 20.34 -7.07
CA ARG A 61 -13.70 19.18 -7.65
C ARG A 61 -12.96 18.70 -8.90
N ILE A 62 -12.43 17.49 -8.83
CA ILE A 62 -11.82 16.83 -9.99
C ILE A 62 -12.92 16.19 -10.84
N GLU A 63 -13.13 16.69 -12.06
CA GLU A 63 -14.20 16.22 -12.95
C GLU A 63 -13.94 14.80 -13.43
N THR A 64 -14.96 13.97 -13.57
CA THR A 64 -14.79 12.64 -14.15
C THR A 64 -14.72 12.73 -15.67
N ALA A 65 -13.60 12.32 -16.27
CA ALA A 65 -13.50 12.17 -17.72
C ALA A 65 -14.27 10.94 -18.23
N ASP A 66 -14.65 10.98 -19.51
CA ASP A 66 -15.19 9.82 -20.21
C ASP A 66 -14.05 8.87 -20.61
N TRP A 67 -13.95 7.74 -19.91
CA TRP A 67 -12.91 6.72 -20.12
C TRP A 67 -13.13 5.87 -21.38
N ASP A 68 -14.31 5.94 -22.01
CA ASP A 68 -14.60 5.28 -23.28
C ASP A 68 -14.18 6.14 -24.49
N LYS A 69 -13.85 7.41 -24.25
CA LYS A 69 -13.39 8.36 -25.26
C LYS A 69 -11.90 8.62 -25.13
N THR A 70 -11.18 8.53 -26.24
CA THR A 70 -9.75 8.88 -26.30
C THR A 70 -9.61 10.34 -26.74
N ALA A 71 -8.96 11.15 -25.91
CA ALA A 71 -8.61 12.52 -26.23
C ALA A 71 -7.35 12.59 -27.12
N THR A 72 -7.36 13.51 -28.08
CA THR A 72 -6.17 13.89 -28.84
C THR A 72 -5.43 14.99 -28.09
N LEU A 73 -4.12 14.84 -27.91
CA LEU A 73 -3.31 15.86 -27.28
C LEU A 73 -3.24 17.12 -28.15
N ARG A 74 -3.38 18.26 -27.49
CA ARG A 74 -3.20 19.59 -28.04
C ARG A 74 -1.81 20.11 -27.68
N HIS A 75 -1.27 20.95 -28.54
CA HIS A 75 0.08 21.53 -28.43
C HIS A 75 0.08 23.06 -28.45
N ASP A 76 -1.10 23.67 -28.43
CA ASP A 76 -1.29 25.09 -28.15
C ASP A 76 -1.12 25.39 -26.66
N GLU A 77 -1.22 26.68 -26.29
CA GLU A 77 -1.04 27.13 -24.91
C GLU A 77 -2.02 26.41 -23.96
N PRO A 78 -1.52 25.67 -22.95
CA PRO A 78 -2.37 24.99 -22.00
C PRO A 78 -3.12 25.97 -21.07
N PRO A 79 -4.27 25.54 -20.50
CA PRO A 79 -4.95 26.31 -19.47
C PRO A 79 -4.06 26.53 -18.24
N VAL A 80 -4.13 27.73 -17.67
CA VAL A 80 -3.41 28.10 -16.45
C VAL A 80 -4.19 27.59 -15.24
N GLU A 81 -3.60 26.63 -14.52
CA GLU A 81 -4.16 26.14 -13.26
C GLU A 81 -3.95 27.14 -12.12
N ALA A 82 -4.95 27.29 -11.26
CA ALA A 82 -4.84 28.12 -10.06
C ALA A 82 -3.93 27.46 -9.03
N THR A 83 -3.17 28.25 -8.28
CA THR A 83 -2.35 27.73 -7.17
C THR A 83 -3.26 27.37 -5.99
N PRO A 84 -3.30 26.10 -5.55
CA PRO A 84 -4.14 25.67 -4.43
C PRO A 84 -3.57 26.14 -3.08
N ALA A 85 -4.37 26.03 -2.02
CA ALA A 85 -3.87 26.22 -0.65
C ALA A 85 -2.97 25.06 -0.22
N GLU A 86 -2.05 25.28 0.72
CA GLU A 86 -1.20 24.21 1.25
C GLU A 86 -2.03 23.06 1.85
N GLY A 87 -1.70 21.82 1.48
CA GLY A 87 -2.43 20.60 1.82
C GLY A 87 -3.70 20.36 0.99
N GLU A 88 -4.06 21.25 0.06
CA GLU A 88 -5.21 21.03 -0.80
C GLU A 88 -4.88 20.02 -1.92
N LEU A 89 -5.71 18.98 -2.05
CA LEU A 89 -5.71 18.09 -3.21
C LEU A 89 -6.22 18.86 -4.43
N PHE A 90 -5.42 18.92 -5.49
CA PHE A 90 -5.78 19.64 -6.72
C PHE A 90 -5.65 18.82 -8.01
N ALA A 91 -4.92 17.71 -7.96
CA ALA A 91 -4.68 16.87 -9.13
C ALA A 91 -4.36 15.42 -8.77
N TYR A 92 -4.28 14.54 -9.76
CA TYR A 92 -3.67 13.21 -9.65
C TYR A 92 -2.48 13.07 -10.59
N ILE A 93 -1.48 12.29 -10.19
CA ILE A 93 -0.41 11.82 -11.07
C ILE A 93 -0.71 10.39 -11.51
N HIS A 94 -0.62 10.13 -12.80
CA HIS A 94 -0.76 8.81 -13.41
C HIS A 94 0.52 8.45 -14.17
N VAL A 95 0.88 7.17 -14.12
CA VAL A 95 2.03 6.63 -14.85
C VAL A 95 1.59 5.33 -15.52
N PRO A 96 1.16 5.38 -16.80
CA PRO A 96 0.61 4.22 -17.50
C PRO A 96 1.53 2.98 -17.51
N HIS A 97 2.84 3.20 -17.45
CA HIS A 97 3.83 2.11 -17.38
C HIS A 97 3.72 1.27 -16.10
N LEU A 98 3.29 1.88 -14.98
CA LEU A 98 3.04 1.18 -13.71
C LEU A 98 1.66 0.50 -13.66
N GLY A 99 0.86 0.66 -14.72
CA GLY A 99 -0.50 0.16 -14.83
C GLY A 99 -1.49 1.30 -15.04
N LYS A 100 -2.53 1.05 -15.84
CA LYS A 100 -3.53 2.07 -16.22
C LYS A 100 -4.44 2.55 -15.09
N THR A 101 -4.41 1.86 -13.95
CA THR A 101 -5.14 2.24 -12.73
C THR A 101 -4.22 2.81 -11.66
N TRP A 102 -2.89 2.84 -11.90
CA TRP A 102 -1.96 3.44 -10.96
C TRP A 102 -2.14 4.96 -11.00
N LYS A 103 -2.53 5.53 -9.86
CA LYS A 103 -2.66 6.97 -9.67
C LYS A 103 -2.34 7.37 -8.24
N ARG A 104 -1.77 8.56 -8.03
CA ARG A 104 -1.54 9.11 -6.69
C ARG A 104 -2.13 10.51 -6.60
N ALA A 105 -2.71 10.84 -5.44
CA ALA A 105 -3.21 12.18 -5.16
C ALA A 105 -2.04 13.18 -5.19
N ILE A 106 -2.25 14.37 -5.73
CA ILE A 106 -1.30 15.49 -5.69
C ILE A 106 -1.88 16.57 -4.80
N GLN A 107 -1.16 16.88 -3.71
CA GLN A 107 -1.47 17.99 -2.81
C GLN A 107 -0.47 19.12 -3.00
N GLN A 108 -0.88 20.35 -2.71
CA GLN A 108 0.03 21.50 -2.69
C GLN A 108 0.91 21.48 -1.44
N GLY A 109 2.24 21.51 -1.59
CA GLY A 109 3.19 21.47 -0.47
C GLY A 109 3.90 20.12 -0.34
N VAL A 110 5.00 20.11 0.42
CA VAL A 110 5.93 18.96 0.54
C VAL A 110 6.29 18.66 2.00
N SER A 111 5.43 19.02 2.95
CA SER A 111 5.66 18.70 4.37
C SER A 111 5.45 17.20 4.63
N ASP A 112 6.04 16.69 5.71
CA ASP A 112 5.92 15.28 6.09
C ASP A 112 4.45 14.84 6.23
N ARG A 113 3.60 15.73 6.77
CA ARG A 113 2.16 15.49 6.89
C ARG A 113 1.49 15.31 5.52
N ILE A 114 1.91 16.07 4.51
CA ILE A 114 1.36 15.97 3.16
C ILE A 114 1.81 14.66 2.50
N LEU A 115 3.11 14.36 2.57
CA LEU A 115 3.69 13.17 1.92
C LEU A 115 3.25 11.86 2.60
N ALA A 116 2.98 11.87 3.91
CA ALA A 116 2.46 10.70 4.65
C ALA A 116 1.13 10.14 4.11
N SER A 117 0.42 10.92 3.29
CA SER A 117 -0.79 10.45 2.57
C SER A 117 -0.50 9.40 1.48
N LEU A 118 0.77 9.07 1.22
CA LEU A 118 1.21 8.19 0.14
C LEU A 118 0.71 8.68 -1.22
N GLY A 119 1.06 9.92 -1.50
CA GLY A 119 0.86 10.57 -2.78
C GLY A 119 1.92 11.64 -3.01
N ALA A 120 1.70 12.44 -4.05
CA ALA A 120 2.64 13.47 -4.45
C ALA A 120 2.38 14.81 -3.73
N GLY A 121 3.45 15.48 -3.33
CA GLY A 121 3.45 16.86 -2.90
C GLY A 121 4.04 17.76 -3.99
N HIS A 122 3.31 18.80 -4.41
CA HIS A 122 3.84 19.80 -5.34
C HIS A 122 4.74 20.81 -4.60
N TYR A 123 5.92 21.10 -5.14
CA TYR A 123 6.81 22.11 -4.57
C TYR A 123 6.19 23.51 -4.76
N PRO A 124 5.90 24.28 -3.68
CA PRO A 124 5.11 25.50 -3.82
C PRO A 124 5.71 26.62 -4.68
N GLN A 125 7.03 26.60 -4.91
CA GLN A 125 7.74 27.61 -5.70
C GLN A 125 7.89 27.22 -7.17
N THR A 126 7.42 26.02 -7.56
CA THR A 126 7.55 25.50 -8.92
C THR A 126 6.28 25.74 -9.73
N ALA A 127 6.38 25.61 -11.06
CA ALA A 127 5.29 25.91 -11.97
C ALA A 127 4.12 24.93 -11.79
N MET A 128 2.88 25.39 -11.96
CA MET A 128 1.72 24.48 -11.96
C MET A 128 1.75 23.57 -13.21
N PRO A 129 0.98 22.47 -13.24
CA PRO A 129 0.93 21.59 -14.41
C PRO A 129 0.66 22.35 -15.70
N GLY A 130 1.43 22.02 -16.73
CA GLY A 130 1.39 22.65 -18.04
C GLY A 130 1.94 24.06 -18.12
N GLN A 131 2.25 24.77 -17.03
CA GLN A 131 2.82 26.13 -17.10
C GLN A 131 4.28 26.14 -17.57
N VAL A 132 4.72 27.29 -18.09
CA VAL A 132 6.13 27.55 -18.42
C VAL A 132 6.99 27.44 -17.17
N GLY A 133 8.15 26.82 -17.30
CA GLY A 133 9.05 26.47 -16.21
C GLY A 133 9.00 24.98 -15.90
N ASN A 134 9.21 24.63 -14.64
CA ASN A 134 9.30 23.25 -14.19
C ASN A 134 8.23 22.98 -13.14
N SER A 135 7.42 21.95 -13.34
CA SER A 135 6.42 21.52 -12.35
C SER A 135 6.98 20.35 -11.54
N ALA A 136 7.30 20.58 -10.28
CA ALA A 136 8.03 19.59 -9.48
C ALA A 136 7.18 18.93 -8.40
N TYR A 137 7.39 17.63 -8.20
CA TYR A 137 6.66 16.81 -7.24
C TYR A 137 7.60 15.94 -6.42
N ALA A 138 7.34 15.84 -5.12
CA ALA A 138 7.97 14.87 -4.23
C ALA A 138 7.01 13.73 -3.90
N GLY A 139 7.53 12.53 -3.72
CA GLY A 139 6.79 11.38 -3.21
C GLY A 139 7.69 10.48 -2.36
N HIS A 140 7.09 9.54 -1.63
CA HIS A 140 7.87 8.64 -0.78
C HIS A 140 8.53 7.52 -1.59
N ASP A 141 9.71 7.09 -1.12
CA ASP A 141 10.43 5.95 -1.66
C ASP A 141 9.84 4.61 -1.17
N THR A 142 8.55 4.42 -1.44
CA THR A 142 7.88 3.13 -1.22
C THR A 142 7.56 2.49 -2.57
N PRO A 143 7.53 1.14 -2.67
CA PRO A 143 7.15 0.46 -3.91
C PRO A 143 5.72 0.80 -4.37
N GLY A 144 4.88 1.20 -3.42
CA GLY A 144 3.54 1.71 -3.65
C GLY A 144 3.50 3.20 -3.95
N ASP A 145 4.59 3.91 -4.18
CA ASP A 145 4.58 5.35 -4.49
C ASP A 145 5.73 5.69 -5.46
N PHE A 146 6.50 6.75 -5.23
CA PHE A 146 7.56 7.19 -6.15
C PHE A 146 8.77 6.25 -6.16
N GLY A 147 8.90 5.36 -5.17
CA GLY A 147 9.87 4.26 -5.20
C GLY A 147 9.66 3.27 -6.35
N ALA A 148 8.49 3.28 -7.01
CA ALA A 148 8.26 2.53 -8.24
C ALA A 148 8.93 3.17 -9.47
N PHE A 149 9.44 4.40 -9.37
CA PHE A 149 9.96 5.15 -10.52
C PHE A 149 11.37 4.77 -10.92
N TYR A 150 12.08 3.98 -10.12
CA TYR A 150 13.45 3.53 -10.42
C TYR A 150 13.54 2.66 -11.66
N ASP A 151 12.52 1.82 -11.87
CA ASP A 151 12.49 0.87 -12.97
C ASP A 151 11.81 1.42 -14.22
N LEU A 152 11.44 2.71 -14.22
CA LEU A 152 10.80 3.34 -15.38
C LEU A 152 11.81 3.48 -16.53
N PRO A 153 11.49 3.01 -17.74
CA PRO A 153 12.32 3.30 -18.90
C PRO A 153 12.21 4.77 -19.28
N ALA A 154 13.29 5.34 -19.81
CA ALA A 154 13.25 6.65 -20.45
C ALA A 154 12.18 6.65 -21.55
N GLY A 155 11.44 7.75 -21.65
CA GLY A 155 10.28 7.90 -22.52
C GLY A 155 8.95 7.45 -21.93
N SER A 156 8.93 6.99 -20.67
CA SER A 156 7.68 6.75 -19.94
C SER A 156 6.86 8.03 -19.81
N GLU A 157 5.54 7.92 -19.96
CA GLU A 157 4.63 9.04 -19.80
C GLU A 157 4.26 9.23 -18.33
N VAL A 158 4.22 10.50 -17.93
CA VAL A 158 3.70 10.96 -16.64
C VAL A 158 2.59 11.95 -16.94
N ILE A 159 1.41 11.71 -16.37
CA ILE A 159 0.21 12.45 -16.70
C ILE A 159 -0.33 13.07 -15.43
N VAL A 160 -0.49 14.40 -15.43
CA VAL A 160 -1.14 15.13 -14.36
C VAL A 160 -2.60 15.38 -14.75
N GLU A 161 -3.52 14.85 -13.96
CA GLU A 161 -4.96 15.04 -14.05
C GLU A 161 -5.38 16.17 -13.12
N SER A 162 -5.63 17.37 -13.66
CA SER A 162 -6.20 18.47 -12.89
C SER A 162 -7.73 18.37 -12.81
N ALA A 163 -8.36 19.42 -12.28
CA ALA A 163 -9.80 19.53 -12.20
C ALA A 163 -10.49 19.27 -13.55
N ALA A 164 -10.01 19.92 -14.62
CA ALA A 164 -10.64 19.90 -15.93
C ALA A 164 -9.71 19.47 -17.08
N ASN A 165 -8.41 19.27 -16.83
CA ASN A 165 -7.42 19.03 -17.88
C ASN A 165 -6.50 17.84 -17.57
N TRP A 166 -5.90 17.32 -18.62
CA TRP A 166 -4.79 16.37 -18.60
C TRP A 166 -3.54 17.07 -19.10
N TYR A 167 -2.43 16.95 -18.39
CA TYR A 167 -1.12 17.43 -18.79
C TYR A 167 -0.17 16.25 -18.93
N VAL A 168 0.35 16.04 -20.13
CA VAL A 168 1.16 14.86 -20.45
C VAL A 168 2.60 15.26 -20.61
N TYR A 169 3.46 14.58 -19.86
CA TYR A 169 4.91 14.71 -19.89
C TYR A 169 5.54 13.38 -20.27
N LYS A 170 6.75 13.46 -20.82
CA LYS A 170 7.57 12.31 -21.18
C LYS A 170 8.89 12.38 -20.43
N LEU A 171 9.17 11.37 -19.61
CA LEU A 171 10.42 11.28 -18.86
C LEU A 171 11.62 11.15 -19.80
N THR A 172 12.67 11.93 -19.58
CA THR A 172 13.85 12.00 -20.45
C THR A 172 15.06 11.36 -19.80
N ASN A 173 15.39 11.79 -18.58
CA ASN A 173 16.59 11.40 -17.87
C ASN A 173 16.33 11.39 -16.36
N HIS A 174 17.13 10.60 -15.65
CA HIS A 174 17.18 10.62 -14.20
C HIS A 174 18.61 10.83 -13.71
N LEU A 175 18.73 11.26 -12.45
CA LEU A 175 19.99 11.36 -11.75
C LEU A 175 19.80 11.05 -10.26
N ILE A 176 20.91 10.83 -9.56
CA ILE A 176 20.96 10.78 -8.11
C ILE A 176 21.75 11.99 -7.64
N THR A 177 21.18 12.78 -6.73
CA THR A 177 21.81 13.97 -6.15
C THR A 177 21.68 14.00 -4.63
N THR A 178 22.17 15.04 -3.97
CA THR A 178 21.99 15.25 -2.53
C THR A 178 20.67 15.96 -2.23
N ALA A 179 20.15 15.79 -1.02
CA ALA A 179 18.90 16.43 -0.58
C ALA A 179 18.97 17.97 -0.57
N GLN A 180 20.18 18.55 -0.57
CA GLN A 180 20.41 19.99 -0.57
C GLN A 180 20.50 20.58 -1.99
N ASP A 181 20.60 19.73 -3.02
CA ASP A 181 20.65 20.18 -4.40
C ASP A 181 19.25 20.59 -4.88
N THR A 182 18.97 21.88 -4.77
CA THR A 182 17.70 22.47 -5.22
C THR A 182 17.70 22.80 -6.71
N SER A 183 18.85 22.76 -7.39
CA SER A 183 18.96 23.10 -8.81
C SER A 183 18.15 22.16 -9.71
N VAL A 184 17.88 20.94 -9.23
CA VAL A 184 17.01 19.98 -9.92
C VAL A 184 15.54 20.42 -10.03
N LEU A 185 15.15 21.45 -9.27
CA LEU A 185 13.83 22.08 -9.26
C LEU A 185 13.79 23.38 -10.06
N ASP A 186 14.93 23.85 -10.58
CA ASP A 186 14.99 25.09 -11.35
C ASP A 186 14.06 25.03 -12.57
N ALA A 187 13.62 26.21 -13.03
CA ALA A 187 12.62 26.33 -14.09
C ALA A 187 13.04 25.67 -15.41
N ASP A 188 14.34 25.58 -15.68
CA ASP A 188 14.94 24.98 -16.87
C ASP A 188 15.60 23.61 -16.60
N ALA A 189 15.45 23.03 -15.40
CA ALA A 189 16.13 21.80 -15.01
C ALA A 189 15.83 20.61 -15.92
N ALA A 190 14.62 20.56 -16.51
CA ALA A 190 14.22 19.52 -17.46
C ALA A 190 14.75 19.76 -18.90
N GLY A 191 15.45 20.86 -19.15
CA GLY A 191 15.96 21.22 -20.48
C GLY A 191 14.87 21.55 -21.51
N SER A 192 13.71 22.05 -21.05
CA SER A 192 12.60 22.46 -21.92
C SER A 192 11.82 23.62 -21.30
N ASP A 193 11.07 24.36 -22.12
CA ASP A 193 10.23 25.48 -21.65
C ASP A 193 9.15 25.05 -20.65
N ARG A 194 8.74 23.78 -20.68
CA ARG A 194 7.72 23.18 -19.81
C ARG A 194 8.18 21.80 -19.36
N GLY A 195 8.75 21.75 -18.17
CA GLY A 195 9.31 20.56 -17.54
C GLY A 195 8.43 19.95 -16.46
N ILE A 196 8.74 18.70 -16.12
CA ILE A 196 8.33 18.05 -14.88
C ILE A 196 9.57 17.51 -14.15
N THR A 197 9.60 17.67 -12.83
CA THR A 197 10.58 17.01 -11.96
C THR A 197 9.84 16.10 -10.97
N LEU A 198 10.32 14.87 -10.80
CA LEU A 198 9.82 13.94 -9.78
C LEU A 198 10.97 13.57 -8.85
N THR A 199 10.81 13.79 -7.55
CA THR A 199 11.85 13.54 -6.54
C THR A 199 11.40 12.48 -5.52
N THR A 200 12.32 11.65 -5.10
CA THR A 200 12.14 10.69 -3.99
C THR A 200 13.47 10.46 -3.26
N CYS A 201 13.42 9.92 -2.04
CA CYS A 201 14.63 9.48 -1.31
C CYS A 201 15.40 8.44 -2.12
N TRP A 202 16.69 8.24 -1.85
CA TRP A 202 17.48 7.17 -2.46
C TRP A 202 18.52 6.68 -1.44
N PRO A 203 18.95 5.40 -1.47
CA PRO A 203 18.39 4.27 -2.22
C PRO A 203 17.18 3.64 -1.53
N GLN A 204 16.47 2.76 -2.23
CA GLN A 204 15.34 2.03 -1.66
C GLN A 204 15.74 1.10 -0.51
N TYR A 205 14.84 0.97 0.48
CA TYR A 205 14.95 0.01 1.59
C TYR A 205 16.11 0.24 2.57
N VAL A 206 16.57 1.48 2.68
CA VAL A 206 17.48 1.88 3.76
C VAL A 206 16.69 2.31 5.00
N ALA A 207 17.17 1.90 6.18
CA ALA A 207 16.54 2.26 7.44
C ALA A 207 16.76 3.72 7.84
N GLU A 208 17.75 4.39 7.25
CA GLU A 208 18.14 5.77 7.54
C GLU A 208 18.19 6.60 6.24
N ASP A 209 17.77 7.88 6.30
CA ASP A 209 17.92 8.80 5.17
C ASP A 209 19.42 9.00 4.87
N THR A 210 19.85 8.56 3.70
CA THR A 210 21.24 8.72 3.26
C THR A 210 21.57 10.16 2.85
N GLY A 211 20.57 11.03 2.81
CA GLY A 211 20.68 12.39 2.28
C GLY A 211 20.75 12.43 0.76
N GLN A 212 20.49 11.32 0.06
CA GLN A 212 20.44 11.27 -1.40
C GLN A 212 19.01 11.28 -1.91
N ARG A 213 18.82 11.82 -3.12
CA ARG A 213 17.55 11.88 -3.81
C ARG A 213 17.70 11.32 -5.21
N PHE A 214 16.74 10.50 -5.61
CA PHE A 214 16.59 10.09 -7.00
C PHE A 214 15.61 11.05 -7.66
N VAL A 215 15.99 11.55 -8.83
CA VAL A 215 15.26 12.61 -9.53
C VAL A 215 15.03 12.20 -10.97
N TRP A 216 13.78 12.25 -11.42
CA TRP A 216 13.41 12.20 -12.82
C TRP A 216 13.15 13.61 -13.35
N HIS A 217 13.62 13.86 -14.57
CA HIS A 217 13.19 14.97 -15.40
C HIS A 217 12.35 14.47 -16.57
N GLY A 218 11.40 15.29 -17.00
CA GLY A 218 10.61 15.04 -18.19
C GLY A 218 10.17 16.32 -18.88
N VAL A 219 9.82 16.18 -20.15
CA VAL A 219 9.41 17.29 -21.01
C VAL A 219 7.92 17.22 -21.30
N PHE A 220 7.25 18.36 -21.35
CA PHE A 220 5.83 18.45 -21.71
C PHE A 220 5.63 18.08 -23.18
N ILE A 221 4.69 17.17 -23.44
CA ILE A 221 4.36 16.73 -24.81
C ILE A 221 2.97 17.15 -25.27
N GLY A 222 2.10 17.62 -24.38
CA GLY A 222 0.80 18.18 -24.73
C GLY A 222 -0.22 18.11 -23.61
N TRP A 223 -1.40 18.67 -23.85
CA TRP A 223 -2.51 18.64 -22.91
C TRP A 223 -3.81 18.24 -23.59
N ALA A 224 -4.82 17.85 -22.81
CA ALA A 224 -6.16 17.63 -23.32
C ALA A 224 -7.22 18.03 -22.28
N PRO A 225 -8.34 18.66 -22.68
CA PRO A 225 -9.47 18.85 -21.77
C PRO A 225 -10.13 17.51 -21.46
N LYS A 226 -10.63 17.34 -20.24
CA LYS A 226 -11.31 16.10 -19.81
C LYS A 226 -12.61 15.84 -20.56
N THR A 227 -13.25 16.89 -21.08
CA THR A 227 -14.42 16.79 -21.98
C THR A 227 -14.10 16.09 -23.31
N ASP A 228 -12.83 16.06 -23.71
CA ASP A 228 -12.37 15.40 -24.92
C ASP A 228 -12.09 13.90 -24.70
N GLY A 229 -12.12 13.43 -23.45
CA GLY A 229 -11.86 12.04 -23.05
C GLY A 229 -10.58 11.90 -22.24
N VAL A 230 -9.99 10.70 -22.26
CA VAL A 230 -8.72 10.38 -21.58
C VAL A 230 -7.55 10.29 -22.56
N PRO A 231 -6.31 10.64 -22.17
CA PRO A 231 -5.13 10.45 -23.00
C PRO A 231 -4.99 9.00 -23.47
N ALA A 232 -4.49 8.80 -24.69
CA ALA A 232 -4.46 7.49 -25.35
C ALA A 232 -3.69 6.41 -24.57
N SER A 233 -2.68 6.79 -23.81
CA SER A 233 -1.90 5.90 -22.95
C SER A 233 -2.69 5.39 -21.74
N LEU A 234 -3.67 6.15 -21.25
CA LEU A 234 -4.58 5.77 -20.17
C LEU A 234 -5.85 5.05 -20.64
N ALA A 235 -6.28 5.29 -21.89
CA ALA A 235 -7.49 4.67 -22.45
C ALA A 235 -7.48 3.13 -22.28
N GLN A 236 -8.46 2.61 -21.55
CA GLN A 236 -8.60 1.17 -21.30
C GLN A 236 -9.52 0.55 -22.34
N LYS A 237 -8.99 -0.27 -23.25
CA LYS A 237 -9.85 -1.02 -24.19
C LYS A 237 -10.55 -2.21 -23.51
N HIS A 238 -10.01 -2.75 -22.42
CA HIS A 238 -10.60 -3.86 -21.66
C HIS A 238 -10.23 -3.79 -20.17
N VAL A 239 -11.22 -4.02 -19.30
CA VAL A 239 -11.00 -4.21 -17.86
C VAL A 239 -10.70 -5.68 -17.58
N THR A 240 -9.59 -5.94 -16.88
CA THR A 240 -9.20 -7.27 -16.39
C THR A 240 -10.10 -7.77 -15.25
N VAL A 241 -10.04 -9.07 -14.96
CA VAL A 241 -10.76 -9.68 -13.81
C VAL A 241 -10.26 -9.10 -12.48
N SER A 242 -8.96 -8.93 -12.32
CA SER A 242 -8.35 -8.39 -11.10
C SER A 242 -8.82 -6.95 -10.82
N GLU A 243 -8.86 -6.09 -11.83
CA GLU A 243 -9.40 -4.73 -11.70
C GLU A 243 -10.89 -4.71 -11.35
N ARG A 244 -11.66 -5.70 -11.82
CA ARG A 244 -13.07 -5.84 -11.42
C ARG A 244 -13.21 -6.23 -9.95
N VAL A 245 -12.37 -7.14 -9.48
CA VAL A 245 -12.35 -7.56 -8.07
C VAL A 245 -11.91 -6.41 -7.17
N ASN A 246 -10.82 -5.73 -7.52
CA ASN A 246 -10.31 -4.58 -6.75
C ASN A 246 -11.37 -3.48 -6.64
N ARG A 247 -12.02 -3.11 -7.76
CA ARG A 247 -13.13 -2.14 -7.71
C ARG A 247 -14.32 -2.60 -6.85
N GLY A 248 -14.59 -3.90 -6.80
CA GLY A 248 -15.63 -4.46 -5.93
C GLY A 248 -15.26 -4.32 -4.46
N LEU A 249 -13.99 -4.61 -4.12
CA LEU A 249 -13.47 -4.47 -2.77
C LEU A 249 -13.42 -3.00 -2.33
N ASP A 250 -12.99 -2.10 -3.20
CA ASP A 250 -12.98 -0.65 -2.96
C ASP A 250 -14.41 -0.20 -2.62
N ARG A 251 -15.42 -0.53 -3.42
CA ARG A 251 -16.83 -0.19 -3.11
C ARG A 251 -17.31 -0.67 -1.74
N VAL A 252 -16.88 -1.85 -1.28
CA VAL A 252 -17.25 -2.34 0.06
C VAL A 252 -16.53 -1.54 1.14
N SER A 253 -15.24 -1.26 0.95
CA SER A 253 -14.46 -0.34 1.80
C SER A 253 -15.16 1.02 1.94
N GLU A 254 -15.64 1.58 0.83
CA GLU A 254 -16.38 2.84 0.80
C GLU A 254 -17.71 2.79 1.58
N GLN A 255 -18.49 1.72 1.42
CA GLN A 255 -19.78 1.58 2.12
C GLN A 255 -19.62 1.39 3.63
N VAL A 256 -18.54 0.72 4.04
CA VAL A 256 -18.26 0.41 5.45
C VAL A 256 -17.50 1.57 6.12
N GLY A 257 -16.87 2.45 5.35
CA GLY A 257 -16.06 3.56 5.88
C GLY A 257 -14.80 3.08 6.60
N MET A 258 -14.21 1.98 6.15
CA MET A 258 -13.01 1.38 6.75
C MET A 258 -11.98 1.10 5.66
N PRO A 259 -10.67 1.30 5.91
CA PRO A 259 -9.63 0.93 4.96
C PRO A 259 -9.72 -0.53 4.51
N LEU A 260 -9.25 -0.81 3.29
CA LEU A 260 -9.37 -2.10 2.64
C LEU A 260 -8.75 -3.22 3.48
N SER A 261 -7.58 -2.95 4.10
CA SER A 261 -6.95 -3.88 5.03
C SER A 261 -7.87 -4.26 6.20
N GLY A 262 -8.60 -3.30 6.77
CA GLY A 262 -9.56 -3.52 7.85
C GLY A 262 -10.78 -4.33 7.43
N VAL A 263 -11.34 -4.05 6.24
CA VAL A 263 -12.46 -4.81 5.69
C VAL A 263 -12.07 -6.27 5.44
N LEU A 264 -10.92 -6.51 4.83
CA LEU A 264 -10.42 -7.86 4.58
C LEU A 264 -10.19 -8.62 5.89
N ALA A 265 -9.60 -7.96 6.90
CA ALA A 265 -9.43 -8.55 8.23
C ALA A 265 -10.78 -9.01 8.82
N ALA A 266 -11.80 -8.15 8.77
CA ALA A 266 -13.14 -8.45 9.28
C ALA A 266 -13.82 -9.59 8.49
N CYS A 267 -13.75 -9.57 7.15
CA CYS A 267 -14.32 -10.60 6.30
C CYS A 267 -13.70 -11.97 6.57
N PHE A 268 -12.36 -12.07 6.59
CA PHE A 268 -11.68 -13.34 6.87
C PHE A 268 -11.93 -13.82 8.31
N ALA A 269 -11.98 -12.91 9.28
CA ALA A 269 -12.32 -13.26 10.66
C ALA A 269 -13.76 -13.80 10.78
N ALA A 270 -14.73 -13.18 10.13
CA ALA A 270 -16.11 -13.64 10.11
C ALA A 270 -16.24 -15.01 9.43
N MET A 271 -15.61 -15.19 8.26
CA MET A 271 -15.57 -16.48 7.56
C MET A 271 -14.95 -17.58 8.43
N TRP A 272 -13.85 -17.27 9.11
CA TRP A 272 -13.21 -18.19 10.04
C TRP A 272 -14.13 -18.55 11.21
N LEU A 273 -14.72 -17.56 11.90
CA LEU A 273 -15.61 -17.78 13.04
C LEU A 273 -16.83 -18.63 12.66
N ILE A 274 -17.42 -18.37 11.49
CA ILE A 274 -18.58 -19.12 10.99
C ILE A 274 -18.16 -20.57 10.66
N ALA A 275 -17.13 -20.74 9.83
CA ALA A 275 -16.70 -22.06 9.39
C ALA A 275 -16.22 -22.92 10.57
N ASP A 276 -15.34 -22.37 11.41
CA ASP A 276 -14.80 -23.07 12.57
C ASP A 276 -15.86 -23.28 13.65
N GLY A 277 -16.75 -22.31 13.87
CA GLY A 277 -17.88 -22.42 14.80
C GLY A 277 -18.85 -23.53 14.42
N ILE A 278 -19.21 -23.66 13.14
CA ILE A 278 -20.05 -24.76 12.64
C ILE A 278 -19.34 -26.11 12.87
N MET A 279 -18.06 -26.22 12.53
CA MET A 279 -17.28 -27.44 12.75
C MET A 279 -17.15 -27.77 14.23
N TRP A 280 -16.99 -26.77 15.09
CA TRP A 280 -16.96 -26.92 16.53
C TRP A 280 -18.29 -27.44 17.07
N LEU A 281 -19.43 -26.92 16.62
CA LEU A 281 -20.76 -27.41 17.03
C LEU A 281 -20.94 -28.89 16.68
N VAL A 282 -20.53 -29.30 15.47
CA VAL A 282 -20.59 -30.70 15.01
C VAL A 282 -19.63 -31.59 15.80
N ASN A 283 -18.47 -31.08 16.22
CA ASN A 283 -17.37 -31.87 16.77
C ASN A 283 -16.96 -31.50 18.21
N ARG A 284 -17.86 -30.85 18.97
CA ARG A 284 -17.56 -30.19 20.26
C ARG A 284 -16.78 -31.04 21.25
N ARG A 285 -17.14 -32.33 21.38
CA ARG A 285 -16.51 -33.25 22.33
C ARG A 285 -15.08 -33.58 21.95
N ARG A 286 -14.80 -33.80 20.65
CA ARG A 286 -13.43 -34.08 20.19
C ARG A 286 -12.59 -32.81 20.19
N ALA A 287 -13.16 -31.67 19.83
CA ALA A 287 -12.49 -30.37 19.91
C ALA A 287 -12.04 -30.07 21.35
N ALA A 288 -12.94 -30.21 22.33
CA ALA A 288 -12.62 -30.03 23.75
C ALA A 288 -11.58 -31.03 24.27
N ALA A 289 -11.61 -32.29 23.80
CA ALA A 289 -10.64 -33.30 24.21
C ALA A 289 -9.19 -32.95 23.81
N ARG A 290 -8.97 -32.22 22.71
CA ARG A 290 -7.62 -31.83 22.25
C ARG A 290 -6.91 -30.85 23.17
N TRP A 291 -7.66 -30.09 23.97
CA TRP A 291 -7.10 -29.17 24.94
C TRP A 291 -6.59 -29.86 26.22
N LYS A 292 -6.88 -31.16 26.40
CA LYS A 292 -6.41 -31.95 27.54
C LYS A 292 -4.92 -32.32 27.46
N ASP A 293 -4.33 -32.24 26.27
CA ASP A 293 -2.91 -32.51 26.05
C ASP A 293 -2.05 -31.31 26.50
N GLY A 294 -1.13 -31.53 27.44
CA GLY A 294 -0.36 -30.46 28.12
C GLY A 294 0.83 -29.86 27.35
N SER A 295 0.74 -29.70 26.02
CA SER A 295 1.78 -29.02 25.22
C SER A 295 1.77 -27.51 25.47
N TRP A 296 2.96 -26.94 25.60
CA TRP A 296 3.16 -25.51 25.85
C TRP A 296 3.55 -24.74 24.59
N ASN A 297 3.56 -25.38 23.41
CA ASN A 297 3.93 -24.73 22.16
C ASN A 297 2.75 -23.90 21.60
N PRO A 298 2.90 -22.58 21.42
CA PRO A 298 1.86 -21.72 20.85
C PRO A 298 1.35 -22.16 19.47
N LEU A 299 2.19 -22.71 18.59
CA LEU A 299 1.76 -23.22 17.27
C LEU A 299 0.76 -24.37 17.41
N VAL A 300 0.93 -25.20 18.46
CA VAL A 300 -0.02 -26.26 18.77
C VAL A 300 -1.34 -25.68 19.26
N TRP A 301 -1.32 -24.56 19.99
CA TRP A 301 -2.54 -23.86 20.42
C TRP A 301 -3.28 -23.28 19.21
N VAL A 302 -2.59 -22.59 18.31
CA VAL A 302 -3.18 -22.04 17.07
C VAL A 302 -3.80 -23.16 16.22
N TRP A 303 -3.12 -24.30 16.08
CA TRP A 303 -3.68 -25.46 15.39
C TRP A 303 -4.91 -26.06 16.10
N ARG A 304 -4.94 -26.03 17.43
CA ARG A 304 -6.06 -26.56 18.24
C ARG A 304 -7.30 -25.69 18.20
N LEU A 305 -7.15 -24.39 17.94
CA LEU A 305 -8.30 -23.52 17.67
C LEU A 305 -9.14 -24.08 16.52
N GLN A 306 -8.50 -24.72 15.53
CA GLN A 306 -9.20 -25.29 14.38
C GLN A 306 -9.96 -26.56 14.79
N ALA A 307 -11.28 -26.45 14.90
CA ALA A 307 -12.16 -27.50 15.36
C ALA A 307 -12.17 -28.71 14.42
N GLY A 308 -12.28 -28.46 13.11
CA GLY A 308 -12.44 -29.51 12.10
C GLY A 308 -13.60 -30.45 12.37
N VAL A 309 -13.80 -31.42 11.49
CA VAL A 309 -14.89 -32.40 11.61
C VAL A 309 -14.39 -33.77 12.06
N GLY A 310 -15.28 -34.58 12.62
CA GLY A 310 -15.02 -36.00 12.86
C GLY A 310 -15.07 -36.81 11.55
N GLY A 311 -14.39 -37.96 11.51
CA GLY A 311 -14.43 -38.87 10.35
C GLY A 311 -13.04 -39.12 9.77
N ASN A 312 -12.93 -39.12 8.44
CA ASN A 312 -11.67 -39.33 7.71
C ASN A 312 -10.61 -38.30 8.13
N LYS A 313 -9.41 -38.79 8.50
CA LYS A 313 -8.27 -37.97 8.91
C LYS A 313 -7.87 -36.94 7.84
N TRP A 314 -7.97 -37.31 6.56
CA TRP A 314 -7.67 -36.41 5.44
C TRP A 314 -8.66 -35.26 5.37
N VAL A 315 -9.96 -35.56 5.35
CA VAL A 315 -11.02 -34.54 5.29
C VAL A 315 -10.95 -33.59 6.49
N SER A 316 -10.78 -34.13 7.70
CA SER A 316 -10.60 -33.32 8.90
C SER A 316 -9.35 -32.45 8.84
N GLY A 317 -8.24 -32.99 8.34
CA GLY A 317 -6.99 -32.27 8.13
C GLY A 317 -7.16 -31.11 7.15
N THR A 318 -7.73 -31.36 5.97
CA THR A 318 -7.95 -30.34 4.93
C THR A 318 -8.84 -29.20 5.43
N LEU A 319 -9.95 -29.50 6.10
CA LEU A 319 -10.84 -28.47 6.64
C LEU A 319 -10.18 -27.63 7.72
N ARG A 320 -9.36 -28.24 8.59
CA ARG A 320 -8.60 -27.50 9.60
C ARG A 320 -7.51 -26.63 9.00
N THR A 321 -6.84 -27.12 7.96
CA THR A 321 -5.88 -26.29 7.21
C THR A 321 -6.60 -25.12 6.55
N PHE A 322 -7.78 -25.34 5.96
CA PHE A 322 -8.58 -24.26 5.37
C PHE A 322 -8.98 -23.21 6.42
N THR A 323 -9.51 -23.59 7.57
CA THR A 323 -9.85 -22.63 8.63
C THR A 323 -8.61 -21.96 9.22
N LEU A 324 -7.48 -22.68 9.33
CA LEU A 324 -6.20 -22.07 9.71
C LEU A 324 -5.80 -20.97 8.72
N LEU A 325 -5.91 -21.21 7.41
CA LEU A 325 -5.57 -20.22 6.40
C LEU A 325 -6.47 -18.97 6.49
N LEU A 326 -7.77 -19.14 6.76
CA LEU A 326 -8.68 -18.01 7.01
C LEU A 326 -8.27 -17.21 8.25
N LEU A 327 -7.94 -17.89 9.36
CA LEU A 327 -7.43 -17.23 10.58
C LEU A 327 -6.12 -16.49 10.30
N CYS A 328 -5.17 -17.12 9.62
CA CYS A 328 -3.91 -16.49 9.26
C CYS A 328 -4.13 -15.25 8.39
N ALA A 329 -5.00 -15.32 7.38
CA ALA A 329 -5.34 -14.17 6.54
C ALA A 329 -5.95 -13.03 7.38
N ALA A 330 -6.90 -13.34 8.27
CA ALA A 330 -7.48 -12.35 9.18
C ALA A 330 -6.43 -11.68 10.06
N VAL A 331 -5.51 -12.46 10.64
CA VAL A 331 -4.42 -11.94 11.48
C VAL A 331 -3.43 -11.10 10.68
N VAL A 332 -3.09 -11.49 9.45
CA VAL A 332 -2.20 -10.72 8.57
C VAL A 332 -2.81 -9.35 8.29
N PHE A 333 -4.05 -9.29 7.78
CA PHE A 333 -4.70 -8.02 7.45
C PHE A 333 -4.97 -7.16 8.70
N ALA A 334 -5.32 -7.77 9.83
CA ALA A 334 -5.42 -7.05 11.10
C ALA A 334 -4.07 -6.47 11.53
N SER A 335 -2.98 -7.24 11.37
CA SER A 335 -1.63 -6.76 11.67
C SER A 335 -1.26 -5.58 10.79
N TRP A 336 -1.54 -5.67 9.48
CA TRP A 336 -1.30 -4.60 8.51
C TRP A 336 -2.07 -3.32 8.85
N ARG A 337 -3.30 -3.46 9.36
CA ARG A 337 -4.14 -2.31 9.72
C ARG A 337 -3.74 -1.64 11.03
N TRP A 338 -3.32 -2.40 12.04
CA TRP A 338 -3.16 -1.88 13.41
C TRP A 338 -1.77 -2.08 14.01
N ALA A 339 -1.17 -3.25 13.83
CA ALA A 339 0.09 -3.59 14.50
C ALA A 339 1.31 -3.02 13.77
N CYS A 340 1.35 -3.15 12.44
CA CYS A 340 2.50 -2.73 11.63
C CYS A 340 2.69 -1.21 11.60
N PRO A 341 1.65 -0.37 11.41
CA PRO A 341 1.72 1.09 11.56
C PRO A 341 2.32 1.48 12.91
N TRP A 342 1.73 0.98 14.00
CA TRP A 342 2.19 1.26 15.36
C TRP A 342 3.65 0.84 15.60
N LEU A 343 4.09 -0.30 15.05
CA LEU A 343 5.49 -0.75 15.16
C LEU A 343 6.45 0.16 14.40
N SER A 344 6.05 0.64 13.22
CA SER A 344 6.83 1.57 12.43
C SER A 344 7.10 2.86 13.21
N ASP A 345 6.12 3.36 13.94
CA ASP A 345 6.26 4.62 14.70
C ASP A 345 6.99 4.45 16.04
N THR A 346 6.84 3.30 16.68
CA THR A 346 7.28 3.11 18.07
C THR A 346 8.60 2.38 18.23
N VAL A 347 9.05 1.62 17.23
CA VAL A 347 10.23 0.76 17.33
C VAL A 347 11.41 1.36 16.57
N PRO A 348 12.41 1.97 17.24
CA PRO A 348 13.42 2.78 16.57
C PRO A 348 14.38 2.03 15.62
N TRP A 349 14.48 0.71 15.76
CA TRP A 349 15.37 -0.12 14.93
C TRP A 349 14.64 -0.81 13.77
N LEU A 350 13.31 -0.67 13.68
CA LEU A 350 12.58 -1.03 12.48
C LEU A 350 12.66 0.14 11.48
N PRO A 351 12.64 -0.15 10.16
CA PRO A 351 12.51 0.90 9.16
C PRO A 351 11.25 1.72 9.42
N HIS A 352 11.37 3.05 9.41
CA HIS A 352 10.20 3.91 9.40
C HIS A 352 9.55 3.82 8.02
N VAL A 353 8.35 3.27 7.97
CA VAL A 353 7.55 3.13 6.77
C VAL A 353 6.46 4.20 6.79
N PRO A 354 6.49 5.18 5.87
CA PRO A 354 5.41 6.16 5.76
C PRO A 354 4.08 5.45 5.55
N HIS A 355 3.07 5.84 6.31
CA HIS A 355 1.75 5.28 6.20
C HIS A 355 0.70 6.30 6.61
N PRO A 356 -0.54 6.15 6.14
CA PRO A 356 -1.58 7.11 6.44
C PRO A 356 -2.04 6.95 7.89
N GLU A 357 -2.23 8.07 8.58
CA GLU A 357 -2.88 8.08 9.89
C GLU A 357 -4.39 7.89 9.71
N PHE A 358 -4.90 6.78 10.25
CA PHE A 358 -6.35 6.51 10.28
C PHE A 358 -6.87 6.76 11.69
N HIS A 359 -7.52 7.91 11.90
CA HIS A 359 -8.16 8.26 13.17
C HIS A 359 -9.50 7.54 13.40
#